data_AF-A0A1G6WR32-F1
#
_entry.id   AF-A0A1G6WR32-F1
#
_cell.length_a   1.000
_cell.length_b   1.000
_cell.length_c   1.000
_cell.angle_alpha   90.00
_cell.angle_beta   90.00
_cell.angle_gamma   90.00
#
_symmetry.space_group_name_H-M   'P 1'
#
loop_
_entity.id
_entity.type
_entity.pdbx_description
1 polymer ?
#
loop_
_entity_poly.entity_id
_entity_poly.type
_entity_poly.pdbx_seq_one_letter_code
_entity_poly.pdbx_strand_id
1 'polypeptide(L)'
;MKHAFIFGTTIFLSEYPSLTFSDGANSNRFLRILSFNHQKRHQDDILSIDASITSVTGEAVTITGNRLDGGNGFKLDVADNRVKLYQNGHEEPVLDVYELNEYEHAGLSSHITNEIEAQQPDVVLTIKGNFKVNGAHFLIENEKMFVGDNAYANGVVNAHHGVILSAIDLPS
;
A
#
# COMPACT_ATOMS: atom_id res chain seq x y z
N MET A 1 -8.21 15.39 3.66
CA MET A 1 -8.57 13.98 3.87
C MET A 1 -7.34 13.31 4.46
N LYS A 2 -7.47 12.67 5.62
CA LYS A 2 -6.40 11.95 6.31
C LYS A 2 -6.53 10.47 5.99
N HIS A 3 -5.45 9.86 5.55
CA HIS A 3 -5.39 8.45 5.17
C HIS A 3 -4.48 7.71 6.14
N ALA A 4 -4.87 6.50 6.52
CA ALA A 4 -4.00 5.55 7.20
C ALA A 4 -3.56 4.48 6.21
N PHE A 5 -2.26 4.31 6.03
CA PHE A 5 -1.66 3.20 5.28
C PHE A 5 -1.04 2.21 6.25
N ILE A 6 -1.49 0.96 6.19
CA ILE A 6 -1.06 -0.12 7.07
C ILE A 6 -0.21 -1.10 6.27
N PHE A 7 0.99 -1.39 6.78
CA PHE A 7 1.92 -2.39 6.25
C PHE A 7 2.30 -3.34 7.38
N GLY A 8 1.77 -4.56 7.36
CA GLY A 8 1.87 -5.48 8.50
C GLY A 8 1.36 -4.83 9.79
N THR A 9 2.20 -4.73 10.82
CA THR A 9 1.89 -4.01 12.06
C THR A 9 2.40 -2.56 12.09
N THR A 10 2.56 -1.89 10.95
CA THR A 10 3.00 -0.48 10.92
C THR A 10 1.92 0.39 10.30
N ILE A 11 1.59 1.52 10.94
CA ILE A 11 0.62 2.49 10.43
C ILE A 11 1.31 3.82 10.10
N PHE A 12 1.04 4.32 8.89
CA PHE A 12 1.48 5.63 8.42
C PHE A 12 0.26 6.51 8.18
N LEU A 13 0.25 7.70 8.78
CA LEU A 13 -0.83 8.67 8.62
C LEU A 13 -0.40 9.74 7.65
N SER A 14 -1.22 10.03 6.63
CA SER A 14 -0.86 10.97 5.59
C SER A 14 -2.03 11.76 5.03
N GLU A 15 -1.78 13.02 4.67
CA GLU A 15 -2.74 13.85 3.93
C GLU A 15 -2.71 13.60 2.42
N TYR A 16 -1.70 12.87 1.93
CA TYR A 16 -1.53 12.54 0.52
C TYR A 16 -1.89 11.09 0.25
N PRO A 17 -2.66 10.80 -0.81
CA PRO A 17 -3.09 9.46 -1.16
C PRO A 17 -2.01 8.71 -1.96
N SER A 18 -0.75 8.75 -1.53
CA SER A 18 0.36 8.15 -2.28
C SER A 18 1.52 7.70 -1.42
N LEU A 19 2.21 6.67 -1.92
CA LEU A 19 3.42 6.10 -1.35
C LEU A 19 4.60 6.34 -2.29
N THR A 20 5.70 6.79 -1.70
CA THR A 20 6.96 7.05 -2.39
C THR A 20 8.06 6.22 -1.75
N PHE A 21 8.90 5.62 -2.58
CA PHE A 21 10.17 5.05 -2.15
C PHE A 21 11.31 6.03 -2.45
N SER A 22 12.24 6.17 -1.52
CA SER A 22 13.47 6.95 -1.72
C SER A 22 14.71 6.12 -1.39
N ASP A 23 15.68 6.14 -2.29
CA ASP A 23 17.02 5.55 -2.09
C ASP A 23 18.07 6.60 -1.65
N GLY A 24 17.61 7.80 -1.25
CA GLY A 24 18.44 8.94 -0.88
C GLY A 24 18.90 9.82 -2.05
N ALA A 25 18.97 9.27 -3.27
CA ALA A 25 19.33 10.02 -4.48
C ALA A 25 18.11 10.27 -5.38
N ASN A 26 17.18 9.31 -5.43
CA ASN A 26 15.99 9.32 -6.24
C ASN A 26 14.77 9.07 -5.36
N SER A 27 13.65 9.69 -5.70
CA SER A 27 12.35 9.40 -5.12
C SER A 27 11.39 8.96 -6.22
N ASN A 28 10.76 7.81 -6.03
CA ASN A 28 9.81 7.25 -6.99
C ASN A 28 8.48 6.95 -6.29
N ARG A 29 7.41 7.59 -6.76
CA ARG A 29 6.05 7.30 -6.31
C ARG A 29 5.60 6.00 -6.96
N PHE A 30 5.49 4.94 -6.16
CA PHE A 30 5.18 3.60 -6.66
C PHE A 30 3.70 3.23 -6.51
N LEU A 31 2.96 3.92 -5.63
CA LEU A 31 1.51 3.74 -5.46
C LEU A 31 0.83 5.09 -5.28
N ARG A 32 -0.31 5.27 -5.93
CA ARG A 32 -1.23 6.40 -5.72
C ARG A 32 -2.66 5.88 -5.71
N ILE A 33 -3.44 6.31 -4.73
CA ILE A 33 -4.88 6.10 -4.70
C ILE A 33 -5.56 7.25 -5.44
N LEU A 34 -6.40 6.92 -6.41
CA LEU A 34 -7.12 7.87 -7.24
C LEU A 34 -8.54 8.10 -6.75
N SER A 35 -9.21 7.04 -6.29
CA SER A 35 -10.53 7.08 -5.66
C SER A 35 -10.61 6.07 -4.53
N PHE A 36 -11.51 6.32 -3.59
CA PHE A 36 -11.79 5.50 -2.43
C PHE A 36 -13.23 4.99 -2.48
N ASN A 37 -13.49 3.84 -1.88
CA ASN A 37 -14.82 3.26 -1.78
C ASN A 37 -15.65 3.98 -0.72
N HIS A 38 -16.29 5.09 -1.12
CA HIS A 38 -17.22 5.80 -0.26
C HIS A 38 -18.65 5.26 -0.39
N GLN A 39 -19.00 4.23 0.38
CA GLN A 39 -20.39 3.71 0.43
C GLN A 39 -21.46 4.72 0.91
N LYS A 40 -21.07 5.97 1.26
CA LYS A 40 -21.94 6.96 1.93
C LYS A 40 -22.52 8.06 1.01
N ARG A 41 -22.14 8.14 -0.27
CA ARG A 41 -22.74 9.09 -1.22
C ARG A 41 -23.15 8.35 -2.49
N HIS A 42 -24.19 8.82 -3.17
CA HIS A 42 -24.84 8.22 -4.35
C HIS A 42 -23.96 8.09 -5.62
N GLN A 43 -22.65 7.84 -5.45
CA GLN A 43 -21.68 7.48 -6.45
C GLN A 43 -21.08 6.13 -6.02
N ASP A 44 -21.27 5.11 -6.86
CA ASP A 44 -20.59 3.82 -6.73
C ASP A 44 -19.11 3.99 -7.12
N ASP A 45 -18.38 4.81 -6.35
CA ASP A 45 -16.96 4.98 -6.52
C ASP A 45 -16.26 3.74 -5.96
N ILE A 46 -15.58 2.99 -6.83
CA ILE A 46 -14.71 1.89 -6.42
C ILE A 46 -13.33 2.42 -6.06
N LEU A 47 -12.58 1.68 -5.23
CA LEU A 47 -11.15 1.91 -5.00
C LEU A 47 -10.42 1.82 -6.34
N SER A 48 -9.71 2.89 -6.71
CA SER A 48 -8.85 2.87 -7.90
C SER A 48 -7.46 3.38 -7.61
N ILE A 49 -6.47 2.76 -8.26
CA ILE A 49 -5.05 3.01 -8.02
C ILE A 49 -4.26 3.20 -9.31
N ASP A 50 -3.18 3.96 -9.20
CA ASP A 50 -2.01 3.86 -10.07
C ASP A 50 -0.89 3.16 -9.30
N ALA A 51 -0.16 2.26 -9.94
CA ALA A 51 1.02 1.62 -9.36
C ALA A 51 2.12 1.42 -10.40
N SER A 52 3.37 1.53 -9.98
CA SER A 52 4.54 1.25 -10.81
C SER A 52 5.55 0.46 -9.96
N ILE A 53 5.63 -0.84 -10.21
CA ILE A 53 6.47 -1.77 -9.45
C ILE A 53 7.14 -2.77 -10.40
N THR A 54 8.05 -3.58 -9.86
CA THR A 54 8.65 -4.70 -10.57
C THR A 54 8.42 -5.96 -9.75
N SER A 55 8.01 -7.06 -10.36
CA SER A 55 7.90 -8.34 -9.65
C SER A 55 9.27 -8.81 -9.15
N VAL A 56 9.28 -9.75 -8.20
CA VAL A 56 10.55 -10.35 -7.73
C VAL A 56 11.34 -11.03 -8.83
N THR A 57 10.65 -11.52 -9.88
CA THR A 57 11.26 -12.13 -11.08
C THR A 57 11.84 -11.12 -12.07
N GLY A 58 11.63 -9.82 -11.86
CA GLY A 58 12.20 -8.75 -12.67
C GLY A 58 11.29 -8.18 -13.75
N GLU A 59 10.06 -8.68 -13.91
CA GLU A 59 9.09 -8.13 -14.85
C GLU A 59 8.46 -6.84 -14.28
N ALA A 60 8.58 -5.74 -15.01
CA ALA A 60 7.98 -4.45 -14.64
C ALA A 60 6.48 -4.44 -14.95
N VAL A 61 5.71 -3.82 -14.07
CA VAL A 61 4.25 -3.73 -14.20
C VAL A 61 3.77 -2.35 -13.79
N THR A 62 2.91 -1.78 -14.63
CA THR A 62 2.25 -0.50 -14.40
C THR A 62 0.75 -0.72 -14.36
N ILE A 63 0.10 -0.19 -13.33
CA ILE A 63 -1.34 -0.08 -13.23
C ILE A 63 -1.68 1.40 -13.38
N THR A 64 -2.61 1.72 -14.28
CA THR A 64 -3.17 3.07 -14.44
C THR A 64 -4.68 3.02 -14.31
N GLY A 65 -5.23 3.61 -13.25
CA GLY A 65 -6.67 3.60 -12.97
C GLY A 65 -7.30 2.21 -13.02
N ASN A 66 -6.71 1.25 -12.30
CA ASN A 66 -7.12 -0.17 -12.29
C ASN A 66 -7.05 -0.88 -13.65
N ARG A 67 -6.17 -0.45 -14.55
CA ARG A 67 -5.90 -1.13 -15.82
C ARG A 67 -4.42 -1.47 -15.91
N LEU A 68 -4.10 -2.67 -16.37
CA LEU A 68 -2.72 -3.07 -16.63
C LEU A 68 -2.22 -2.42 -17.91
N ASP A 69 -1.16 -1.64 -17.80
CA ASP A 69 -0.44 -1.07 -18.93
C ASP A 69 0.79 -1.96 -19.21
N GLY A 70 0.57 -3.00 -20.02
CA GLY A 70 1.59 -4.01 -20.35
C GLY A 70 1.60 -5.23 -19.41
N GLY A 71 2.61 -6.10 -19.58
CA GLY A 71 2.81 -7.28 -18.72
C GLY A 71 1.86 -8.44 -19.01
N ASN A 72 2.11 -9.18 -20.10
CA ASN A 72 1.34 -10.40 -20.44
C ASN A 72 1.41 -11.48 -19.34
N GLY A 73 2.33 -11.33 -18.38
CA GLY A 73 2.49 -12.18 -17.20
C GLY A 73 1.60 -11.84 -16.01
N PHE A 74 0.70 -10.85 -16.09
CA PHE A 74 -0.08 -10.40 -14.93
C PHE A 74 -1.59 -10.42 -15.14
N LYS A 75 -2.31 -10.53 -14.02
CA LYS A 75 -3.76 -10.37 -13.92
C LYS A 75 -4.09 -9.40 -12.80
N LEU A 76 -5.00 -8.47 -13.07
CA LEU A 76 -5.60 -7.62 -12.05
C LEU A 76 -6.96 -8.19 -11.64
N ASP A 77 -7.20 -8.25 -10.34
CA ASP A 77 -8.50 -8.57 -9.74
C ASP A 77 -8.97 -7.33 -8.97
N VAL A 78 -10.15 -6.82 -9.34
CA VAL A 78 -10.67 -5.53 -8.88
C VAL A 78 -12.06 -5.75 -8.30
N ALA A 79 -12.20 -5.45 -7.02
CA ALA A 79 -13.44 -5.38 -6.28
C ALA A 79 -13.64 -3.95 -5.75
N ASP A 80 -14.85 -3.64 -5.28
CA ASP A 80 -15.23 -2.27 -4.92
C ASP A 80 -14.25 -1.61 -3.92
N ASN A 81 -13.70 -2.35 -2.96
CA ASN A 81 -12.75 -1.84 -1.98
C ASN A 81 -11.36 -2.51 -2.07
N ARG A 82 -11.05 -3.26 -3.13
CA ARG A 82 -9.81 -4.04 -3.20
C ARG A 82 -9.25 -4.14 -4.61
N VAL A 83 -7.94 -3.93 -4.74
CA VAL A 83 -7.21 -4.15 -5.98
C VAL A 83 -6.07 -5.12 -5.71
N LYS A 84 -6.07 -6.25 -6.40
CA LYS A 84 -5.01 -7.25 -6.33
C LYS A 84 -4.35 -7.46 -7.67
N LEU A 85 -3.03 -7.49 -7.67
CA LEU A 85 -2.19 -7.83 -8.80
C LEU A 85 -1.60 -9.22 -8.59
N TYR A 86 -1.84 -10.12 -9.53
CA TYR A 86 -1.29 -11.47 -9.54
C TYR A 86 -0.32 -11.65 -10.71
N GLN A 87 0.78 -12.36 -10.46
CA GLN A 87 1.59 -12.93 -11.53
C GLN A 87 0.97 -14.27 -11.98
N ASN A 88 0.89 -14.50 -13.29
CA ASN A 88 0.29 -15.70 -13.85
C ASN A 88 0.99 -16.96 -13.32
N GLY A 89 0.21 -17.91 -12.82
CA GLY A 89 0.71 -19.14 -12.20
C GLY A 89 1.04 -19.03 -10.71
N HIS A 90 0.81 -17.87 -10.07
CA HIS A 90 0.97 -17.68 -8.63
C HIS A 90 -0.37 -17.45 -7.94
N GLU A 91 -0.54 -18.01 -6.73
CA GLU A 91 -1.75 -17.86 -5.91
C GLU A 91 -1.70 -16.63 -5.01
N GLU A 92 -0.51 -16.16 -4.65
CA GLU A 92 -0.31 -14.98 -3.81
C GLU A 92 -0.20 -13.71 -4.66
N PRO A 93 -0.81 -12.59 -4.24
CA PRO A 93 -0.72 -11.34 -4.97
C PRO A 93 0.68 -10.73 -4.85
N VAL A 94 1.18 -10.20 -5.97
CA VAL A 94 2.38 -9.35 -6.02
C VAL A 94 2.12 -8.03 -5.30
N LEU A 95 0.91 -7.48 -5.43
CA LEU A 95 0.44 -6.28 -4.72
C LEU A 95 -1.04 -6.46 -4.37
N ASP A 96 -1.42 -6.10 -3.16
CA ASP A 96 -2.79 -6.13 -2.66
C ASP A 96 -3.07 -4.85 -1.88
N VAL A 97 -3.97 -4.03 -2.41
CA VAL A 97 -4.39 -2.76 -1.82
C VAL A 97 -5.84 -2.93 -1.40
N TYR A 98 -6.11 -2.80 -0.10
CA TYR A 98 -7.43 -3.06 0.46
C TYR A 98 -7.89 -1.92 1.36
N GLU A 99 -9.03 -1.32 1.03
CA GLU A 99 -9.70 -0.31 1.85
C GLU A 99 -10.62 -0.99 2.87
N LEU A 100 -10.31 -0.80 4.15
CA LEU A 100 -11.07 -1.36 5.26
C LEU A 100 -12.31 -0.53 5.53
N ASN A 101 -13.41 -1.21 5.82
CA ASN A 101 -14.55 -0.56 6.47
C ASN A 101 -14.40 -0.57 8.00
N GLU A 102 -15.25 0.22 8.67
CA GLU A 102 -15.22 0.40 10.12
C GLU A 102 -15.37 -0.90 10.94
N TYR A 103 -16.06 -1.91 10.40
CA TYR A 103 -16.25 -3.21 11.06
C TYR A 103 -15.02 -4.11 10.94
N GLU A 104 -14.15 -3.86 9.96
CA GLU A 104 -12.96 -4.66 9.70
C GLU A 104 -11.76 -4.22 10.55
N HIS A 105 -11.83 -3.03 11.16
CA HIS A 105 -10.79 -2.54 12.07
C HIS A 105 -10.55 -3.49 13.24
N ALA A 106 -11.58 -4.19 13.72
CA ALA A 106 -11.50 -5.12 14.84
C ALA A 106 -10.56 -6.32 14.57
N GLY A 107 -10.25 -6.62 13.31
CA GLY A 107 -9.28 -7.67 12.93
C GLY A 107 -7.82 -7.22 12.99
N LEU A 108 -7.55 -5.94 13.23
CA LEU A 108 -6.20 -5.39 13.32
C LEU A 108 -5.61 -5.57 14.72
N SER A 109 -4.29 -5.48 14.83
CA SER A 109 -3.63 -5.49 16.14
C SER A 109 -4.06 -4.28 16.99
N SER A 110 -4.13 -4.46 18.30
CA SER A 110 -4.61 -3.44 19.25
C SER A 110 -3.87 -2.10 19.16
N HIS A 111 -2.58 -2.12 18.79
CA HIS A 111 -1.84 -0.88 18.62
C HIS A 111 -2.33 -0.08 17.40
N ILE A 112 -2.69 -0.73 16.28
CA ILE A 112 -3.23 -0.05 15.09
C ILE A 112 -4.63 0.50 15.41
N THR A 113 -5.47 -0.31 16.06
CA THR A 113 -6.84 0.12 16.38
C THR A 113 -6.83 1.36 17.28
N ASN A 114 -5.95 1.40 18.28
CA ASN A 114 -5.81 2.56 19.15
C ASN A 114 -5.39 3.82 18.37
N GLU A 115 -4.47 3.70 17.40
CA GLU A 115 -4.05 4.84 16.58
C GLU A 115 -5.16 5.31 15.63
N ILE A 116 -5.92 4.38 15.03
CA ILE A 116 -7.09 4.73 14.21
C ILE A 116 -8.12 5.49 15.06
N GLU A 117 -8.41 5.02 16.27
CA GLU A 117 -9.35 5.67 17.19
C GLU A 117 -8.88 7.06 17.62
N ALA A 118 -7.59 7.21 17.93
CA ALA A 118 -7.00 8.48 18.37
C ALA A 118 -6.92 9.51 17.23
N GLN A 119 -6.61 9.07 16.02
CA GLN A 119 -6.29 9.96 14.90
C GLN A 119 -7.47 10.18 13.95
N GLN A 120 -8.46 9.29 13.99
CA GLN A 120 -9.68 9.31 13.19
C GLN A 120 -9.40 9.60 11.70
N PRO A 121 -8.63 8.73 11.01
CA PRO A 121 -8.42 8.89 9.57
C PRO A 121 -9.76 8.76 8.82
N ASP A 122 -9.90 9.49 7.72
CA ASP A 122 -11.07 9.41 6.84
C ASP A 122 -11.13 8.08 6.10
N VAL A 123 -9.95 7.50 5.79
CA VAL A 123 -9.78 6.24 5.04
C VAL A 123 -8.68 5.40 5.67
N VAL A 124 -8.89 4.08 5.73
CA VAL A 124 -7.88 3.10 6.19
C VAL A 124 -7.60 2.09 5.09
N LEU A 125 -6.33 1.98 4.69
CA LEU A 125 -5.85 1.09 3.65
C LEU A 125 -4.83 0.10 4.22
N THR A 126 -4.97 -1.18 3.91
CA THR A 126 -3.90 -2.17 4.08
C THR A 126 -3.21 -2.42 2.76
N ILE A 127 -1.89 -2.47 2.80
CA ILE A 127 -1.04 -2.77 1.65
C ILE A 127 -0.28 -4.06 1.98
N LYS A 128 -0.36 -5.05 1.09
CA LYS A 128 0.43 -6.29 1.16
C LYS A 128 1.07 -6.56 -0.19
N GLY A 129 2.10 -7.39 -0.20
CA GLY A 129 2.70 -7.83 -1.46
C GLY A 129 4.17 -8.18 -1.37
N ASN A 130 4.69 -8.64 -2.50
CA ASN A 130 6.06 -9.07 -2.67
C ASN A 130 6.59 -8.57 -4.03
N PHE A 131 7.27 -7.42 -4.03
CA PHE A 131 7.65 -6.69 -5.24
C PHE A 131 8.92 -5.86 -5.03
N LYS A 132 9.39 -5.19 -6.08
CA LYS A 132 10.55 -4.30 -6.06
C LYS A 132 10.16 -2.90 -6.53
N VAL A 133 10.79 -1.89 -5.93
CA VAL A 133 10.73 -0.49 -6.37
C VAL A 133 12.15 0.04 -6.44
N ASN A 134 12.58 0.53 -7.61
CA ASN A 134 13.97 0.95 -7.86
C ASN A 134 15.03 -0.08 -7.39
N GLY A 135 14.74 -1.38 -7.51
CA GLY A 135 15.63 -2.46 -7.10
C GLY A 135 15.54 -2.86 -5.62
N ALA A 136 14.97 -2.04 -4.74
CA ALA A 136 14.71 -2.39 -3.35
C ALA A 136 13.54 -3.38 -3.24
N HIS A 137 13.72 -4.45 -2.47
CA HIS A 137 12.72 -5.51 -2.29
C HIS A 137 11.74 -5.15 -1.16
N PHE A 138 10.46 -5.11 -1.50
CA PHE A 138 9.35 -4.98 -0.56
C PHE A 138 8.72 -6.35 -0.33
N LEU A 139 8.72 -6.79 0.92
CA LEU A 139 7.93 -7.94 1.38
C LEU A 139 7.05 -7.48 2.52
N ILE A 140 5.75 -7.39 2.28
CA ILE A 140 4.76 -6.92 3.25
C ILE A 140 3.77 -8.04 3.51
N GLU A 141 3.85 -8.61 4.71
CA GLU A 141 3.00 -9.68 5.19
C GLU A 141 2.10 -9.18 6.33
N ASN A 142 1.32 -10.08 6.94
CA ASN A 142 0.37 -9.71 8.00
C ASN A 142 1.03 -9.02 9.21
N GLU A 143 2.27 -9.40 9.55
CA GLU A 143 2.90 -8.96 10.79
C GLU A 143 4.08 -8.01 10.58
N LYS A 144 4.73 -8.04 9.42
CA LYS A 144 5.99 -7.33 9.19
C LYS A 144 6.06 -6.79 7.77
N MET A 145 6.76 -5.68 7.64
CA MET A 145 7.20 -5.14 6.35
C MET A 145 8.72 -5.18 6.30
N PHE A 146 9.27 -5.64 5.18
CA PHE A 146 10.69 -5.55 4.87
C PHE A 146 10.88 -4.65 3.64
N VAL A 147 11.86 -3.76 3.70
CA VAL A 147 12.29 -2.91 2.58
C VAL A 147 13.81 -3.06 2.43
N GLY A 148 14.25 -3.81 1.42
CA GLY A 148 15.64 -4.28 1.35
C GLY A 148 15.96 -5.19 2.54
N ASP A 149 17.04 -4.89 3.24
CA ASP A 149 17.44 -5.61 4.47
C ASP A 149 16.80 -5.04 5.75
N ASN A 150 16.01 -3.97 5.64
CA ASN A 150 15.41 -3.29 6.80
C ASN A 150 14.04 -3.86 7.14
N ALA A 151 13.82 -4.20 8.40
CA ALA A 151 12.54 -4.66 8.92
C ALA A 151 11.80 -3.54 9.66
N TYR A 152 10.54 -3.33 9.31
CA TYR A 152 9.60 -2.43 9.96
C TYR A 152 8.53 -3.27 10.68
N ALA A 153 8.35 -3.01 11.97
CA ALA A 153 7.30 -3.62 12.79
C ALA A 153 6.89 -2.66 13.91
N ASN A 154 5.59 -2.65 14.22
CA ASN A 154 4.99 -1.88 15.33
C ASN A 154 5.29 -0.36 15.30
N GLY A 155 5.43 0.22 14.11
CA GLY A 155 5.73 1.63 13.95
C GLY A 155 4.46 2.49 13.74
N VAL A 156 4.47 3.70 14.30
CA VAL A 156 3.50 4.76 13.99
C VAL A 156 4.27 5.93 13.42
N VAL A 157 3.92 6.37 12.22
CA VAL A 157 4.59 7.49 11.55
C VAL A 157 3.57 8.51 11.06
N ASN A 158 3.67 9.74 11.58
CA ASN A 158 2.93 10.87 11.06
C ASN A 158 3.65 11.46 9.84
N ALA A 159 3.21 11.06 8.66
CA ALA A 159 3.76 11.45 7.38
C ALA A 159 2.91 12.56 6.74
N HIS A 160 3.00 13.77 7.33
CA HIS A 160 2.20 14.95 6.96
C HIS A 160 2.21 15.25 5.44
N HIS A 161 3.29 14.93 4.72
CA HIS A 161 3.46 15.24 3.29
C HIS A 161 3.62 14.00 2.38
N GLY A 162 2.94 12.90 2.70
CA GLY A 162 3.06 11.63 1.98
C GLY A 162 3.97 10.63 2.68
N VAL A 163 3.71 9.35 2.49
CA VAL A 163 4.54 8.28 3.07
C VAL A 163 5.79 8.10 2.22
N ILE A 164 6.95 8.30 2.82
CA ILE A 164 8.25 8.04 2.20
C ILE A 164 8.88 6.83 2.89
N LEU A 165 9.05 5.74 2.15
CA LEU A 165 9.74 4.54 2.61
C LEU A 165 11.20 4.59 2.12
N SER A 166 12.13 4.15 2.96
CA SER A 166 13.57 4.29 2.76
C SER A 166 14.26 2.95 3.00
N ALA A 167 15.26 2.61 2.20
CA ALA A 167 16.14 1.47 2.47
C ALA A 167 17.40 1.89 3.29
N ILE A 168 17.51 3.17 3.65
CA ILE A 168 18.61 3.71 4.44
C ILE A 168 18.15 3.78 5.90
N ASP A 169 18.96 3.24 6.82
CA ASP A 169 18.83 3.49 8.25
C ASP A 169 18.69 5.00 8.47
N LEU A 170 17.53 5.44 8.97
CA LEU A 170 17.43 6.80 9.50
C LEU A 170 18.39 6.84 10.70
N PRO A 171 19.43 7.70 10.70
CA PRO A 171 20.32 7.80 11.85
C PRO A 171 19.46 8.16 13.07
N SER A 172 19.58 7.32 14.10
CA SER A 172 18.98 7.49 15.42
C SER A 172 19.36 8.80 16.07
#